data_AF-A0A923X1Y1-F1
#
_entry.id   AF-A0A923X1Y1-F1
#
_cell.length_a   1.000
_cell.length_b   1.000
_cell.length_c   1.000
_cell.angle_alpha   90.00
_cell.angle_beta   90.00
_cell.angle_gamma   90.00
#
_symmetry.space_group_name_H-M   'P 1'
#
loop_
_entity.id
_entity.type
_entity.pdbx_description
1 polymer ?
#
loop_
_entity_poly.entity_id
_entity_poly.type
_entity_poly.pdbx_seq_one_letter_code
_entity_poly.pdbx_strand_id
1 'polypeptide(L)'
;MAPLRPLILQPDAAPYGACRALLRAIEAMPREQVRPLVVFPYAGAAIAEYEAAGCDTVIRELAVLRRSSAGVAGLVRLVRDSRRTGR
;
A
#
# COMPACT_ATOMS: atom_id res chain seq x y z
N MET A 1 16.66 -18.11 11.35
CA MET A 1 15.71 -17.08 11.84
C MET A 1 14.65 -16.86 10.78
N ALA A 2 13.40 -16.59 11.16
CA ALA A 2 12.39 -16.22 10.20
C ALA A 2 12.65 -14.80 9.64
N PRO A 3 12.38 -14.53 8.35
CA PRO A 3 12.56 -13.21 7.77
C PRO A 3 11.61 -12.19 8.40
N LEU A 4 12.06 -10.94 8.53
CA LEU A 4 11.22 -9.83 8.96
C LEU A 4 10.13 -9.56 7.92
N ARG A 5 8.93 -9.25 8.39
CA ARG A 5 7.75 -9.01 7.53
C ARG A 5 7.16 -7.64 7.82
N PRO A 6 7.77 -6.55 7.32
CA PRO A 6 7.22 -5.22 7.49
C PRO A 6 5.87 -5.11 6.78
N LEU A 7 4.89 -4.54 7.49
CA LEU A 7 3.62 -4.14 6.90
C LEU A 7 3.77 -2.77 6.26
N ILE A 8 3.48 -2.67 4.96
CA ILE A 8 3.56 -1.42 4.22
C ILE A 8 2.17 -1.09 3.68
N LEU A 9 1.65 0.07 4.06
CA LEU A 9 0.38 0.58 3.55
C LEU A 9 0.65 1.50 2.37
N GLN A 10 0.31 1.05 1.17
CA GLN A 10 0.52 1.83 -0.04
C GLN A 10 -0.78 2.52 -0.47
N PRO A 11 -0.84 3.86 -0.54
CA PRO A 11 -2.10 4.59 -0.77
C PRO A 11 -2.57 4.58 -2.24
N ASP A 12 -1.84 3.92 -3.14
CA ASP A 12 -2.12 3.86 -4.57
C ASP A 12 -1.61 2.53 -5.15
N ALA A 13 -2.29 1.99 -6.17
CA ALA A 13 -1.86 0.80 -6.92
C ALA A 13 -1.44 1.12 -8.36
N ALA A 14 -1.30 2.41 -8.70
CA ALA A 14 -0.78 2.87 -9.99
C ALA A 14 0.77 2.83 -10.01
N PRO A 15 1.41 2.46 -11.12
CA PRO A 15 2.86 2.19 -11.16
C PRO A 15 3.71 3.46 -11.33
N TYR A 16 3.40 4.52 -10.57
CA TYR A 16 4.06 5.82 -10.68
C TYR A 16 4.42 6.40 -9.31
N GLY A 17 5.28 7.42 -9.30
CA GLY A 17 5.59 8.20 -8.10
C GLY A 17 6.06 7.34 -6.93
N ALA A 18 5.33 7.42 -5.80
CA ALA A 18 5.65 6.69 -4.58
C ALA A 18 5.70 5.16 -4.77
N CYS A 19 4.88 4.59 -5.68
CA CYS A 19 4.93 3.16 -6.00
C CYS A 19 6.27 2.74 -6.60
N ARG A 20 6.85 3.55 -7.48
CA ARG A 20 8.14 3.23 -8.09
C ARG A 20 9.29 3.42 -7.12
N ALA A 21 9.23 4.46 -6.29
CA ALA A 21 10.25 4.71 -5.27
C ALA A 21 10.30 3.57 -4.24
N LEU A 22 9.14 3.14 -3.74
CA LEU A 22 9.05 2.03 -2.79
C LEU A 22 9.46 0.69 -3.43
N LEU A 23 9.06 0.41 -4.67
CA LEU A 23 9.47 -0.82 -5.37
C LEU A 23 11.00 -0.92 -5.46
N ARG A 24 11.69 0.16 -5.83
CA ARG A 24 13.16 0.18 -5.87
C ARG A 24 13.79 -0.06 -4.50
N ALA A 25 13.18 0.47 -3.44
CA ALA A 25 13.65 0.24 -2.08
C ALA A 25 13.51 -1.24 -1.70
N ILE A 26 12.39 -1.88 -2.06
CA ILE A 26 12.12 -3.30 -1.84
C ILE A 26 13.10 -4.18 -2.63
N GLU A 27 13.35 -3.85 -3.90
CA GLU A 27 14.29 -4.58 -4.76
C GLU A 27 15.72 -4.60 -4.20
N ALA A 28 16.10 -3.55 -3.45
CA ALA A 28 17.39 -3.47 -2.77
C ALA A 28 17.45 -4.22 -1.42
N MET A 29 16.33 -4.75 -0.92
CA MET A 29 16.30 -5.46 0.37
C MET A 29 16.82 -6.90 0.25
N PRO A 30 17.56 -7.40 1.26
CA PRO A 30 17.98 -8.80 1.30
C PRO A 30 16.77 -9.71 1.53
N ARG A 31 16.31 -10.41 0.48
CA ARG A 31 15.09 -11.24 0.48
C ARG A 31 15.10 -12.39 1.49
N GLU A 32 16.29 -12.90 1.82
CA GLU A 32 16.45 -13.94 2.83
C GLU A 32 16.18 -13.42 4.25
N GLN A 33 16.23 -12.11 4.45
CA GLN A 33 16.07 -11.45 5.74
C GLN A 33 14.78 -10.63 5.82
N VAL A 34 14.23 -10.17 4.70
CA VAL A 34 13.04 -9.31 4.66
C VAL A 34 12.08 -9.75 3.54
N ARG A 35 10.82 -9.98 3.91
CA ARG A 35 9.71 -10.27 3.00
C ARG A 35 8.50 -9.37 3.33
N PRO A 36 8.39 -8.19 2.70
CA PRO A 36 7.33 -7.23 2.99
C PRO A 36 5.93 -7.77 2.66
N LEU A 37 4.95 -7.35 3.46
CA LEU A 37 3.53 -7.45 3.14
C LEU A 37 3.03 -6.05 2.76
N VAL A 38 2.62 -5.88 1.51
CA VAL A 38 2.15 -4.59 0.99
C VAL A 38 0.64 -4.61 0.80
N VAL A 39 -0.05 -3.66 1.43
CA VAL A 39 -1.51 -3.52 1.34
C VAL A 39 -1.84 -2.38 0.38
N PHE A 40 -2.67 -2.69 -0.61
CA PHE A 40 -3.18 -1.74 -1.59
C PHE A 40 -4.69 -1.48 -1.40
N PRO A 41 -5.17 -0.24 -1.58
CA PRO A 41 -6.59 0.12 -1.45
C PRO A 41 -7.48 -0.48 -2.56
N TYR A 42 -6.90 -0.84 -3.70
CA TYR A 42 -7.59 -1.36 -4.88
C TYR A 42 -6.63 -2.16 -5.78
N ALA A 43 -7.18 -2.90 -6.74
CA ALA A 43 -6.41 -3.61 -7.76
C ALA A 43 -5.75 -2.62 -8.73
N GLY A 44 -4.48 -2.85 -9.08
CA GLY A 44 -3.77 -2.00 -10.04
C GLY A 44 -2.49 -2.63 -10.55
N ALA A 45 -1.92 -2.03 -11.61
CA ALA A 45 -0.77 -2.57 -12.32
C ALA A 45 0.50 -2.68 -11.45
N ALA A 46 0.62 -1.87 -10.38
CA ALA A 46 1.76 -1.97 -9.47
C ALA A 46 1.82 -3.31 -8.72
N ILE A 47 0.69 -3.98 -8.48
CA ILE A 47 0.63 -5.17 -7.63
C ILE A 47 1.53 -6.29 -8.18
N ALA A 48 1.40 -6.59 -9.47
CA ALA A 48 2.19 -7.65 -10.12
C ALA A 48 3.69 -7.37 -10.04
N GLU A 49 4.10 -6.10 -10.06
CA GLU A 49 5.50 -5.71 -9.94
C GLU A 49 6.05 -5.96 -8.52
N TYR A 50 5.23 -5.72 -7.49
CA TYR A 50 5.60 -5.96 -6.10
C TYR A 50 5.66 -7.46 -5.79
N GLU A 51 4.75 -8.25 -6.33
CA GLU A 51 4.78 -9.71 -6.24
C GLU A 51 6.03 -10.27 -6.93
N ALA A 52 6.35 -9.78 -8.13
CA ALA A 52 7.58 -10.16 -8.84
C ALA A 52 8.86 -9.76 -8.07
N ALA A 53 8.81 -8.67 -7.31
CA ALA A 53 9.89 -8.26 -6.42
C ALA A 53 10.01 -9.11 -5.14
N GLY A 54 9.08 -10.05 -4.91
CA GLY A 54 9.10 -10.99 -3.78
C GLY A 54 8.27 -10.53 -2.57
N CYS A 55 7.37 -9.56 -2.74
CA CYS A 55 6.43 -9.17 -1.69
C CYS A 55 5.21 -10.08 -1.63
N ASP A 56 4.64 -10.22 -0.44
CA ASP A 56 3.24 -10.61 -0.32
C ASP A 56 2.38 -9.36 -0.54
N THR A 57 1.31 -9.47 -1.33
CA THR A 57 0.38 -8.35 -1.52
C THR A 57 -1.02 -8.71 -1.05
N VAL A 58 -1.72 -7.70 -0.52
CA VAL A 58 -3.12 -7.81 -0.13
C VAL A 58 -3.86 -6.60 -0.66
N ILE A 59 -4.99 -6.84 -1.31
CA ILE A 59 -5.93 -5.78 -1.67
C ILE A 59 -6.94 -5.68 -0.54
N ARG A 60 -7.02 -4.53 0.10
CA ARG A 60 -8.03 -4.24 1.11
C ARG A 60 -8.46 -2.80 0.95
N GLU A 61 -9.76 -2.55 0.96
CA GLU A 61 -10.26 -1.18 0.89
C GLU A 61 -9.70 -0.38 2.08
N LEU A 62 -8.97 0.69 1.78
CA LEU A 62 -8.38 1.60 2.75
C LEU A 62 -8.88 3.01 2.48
N ALA A 63 -9.29 3.72 3.53
CA ALA A 63 -9.59 5.14 3.42
C ALA A 63 -8.27 5.93 3.27
N VAL A 64 -8.00 6.41 2.06
CA VAL A 64 -6.78 7.17 1.74
C VAL A 64 -7.09 8.66 1.71
N LEU A 65 -6.50 9.41 2.65
CA LEU A 65 -6.60 10.86 2.63
C LEU A 65 -5.68 11.44 1.55
N ARG A 66 -6.27 11.96 0.47
CA ARG A 66 -5.53 12.65 -0.60
C ARG A 66 -5.42 14.14 -0.29
N ARG A 67 -4.34 14.79 -0.74
CA ARG A 67 -4.13 16.24 -0.56
C ARG A 67 -5.28 17.06 -1.16
N SER A 68 -5.82 16.64 -2.31
CA SER A 68 -7.01 17.27 -2.93
C SER A 68 -8.26 17.20 -2.05
N SER A 69 -8.24 16.37 -1.00
CA SER A 69 -9.31 16.18 -0.02
C SER A 69 -8.87 16.59 1.40
N ALA A 70 -7.75 17.29 1.57
CA ALA A 70 -7.22 17.66 2.89
C ALA A 70 -7.97 18.85 3.56
N GLY A 71 -9.15 19.23 3.05
CA GLY A 71 -10.06 20.17 3.71
C GLY A 71 -11.00 19.46 4.70
N VAL A 72 -11.67 20.23 5.57
CA VAL A 72 -12.61 19.72 6.58
C VAL A 72 -13.65 18.76 5.97
N ALA A 73 -14.19 19.09 4.79
CA ALA A 73 -15.15 18.25 4.08
C ALA A 73 -14.56 16.88 3.67
N GLY A 74 -13.30 16.82 3.26
CA GLY A 74 -12.65 15.57 2.87
C GLY A 74 -12.25 14.71 4.08
N LEU A 75 -11.92 15.34 5.22
CA LEU A 75 -11.78 14.66 6.51
C LEU A 75 -13.09 14.00 6.97
N VAL A 76 -14.21 14.72 6.90
CA VAL A 76 -15.53 14.15 7.25
C VAL A 76 -15.90 12.98 6.34
N ARG A 77 -15.61 13.09 5.03
CA ARG A 77 -15.82 12.00 4.08
C ARG A 77 -14.97 10.78 4.42
N LEU A 78 -13.68 10.97 4.72
CA LEU A 78 -12.78 9.90 5.13
C LEU A 78 -13.30 9.15 6.36
N VAL A 79 -13.76 9.87 7.39
CA VAL A 79 -14.33 9.26 8.61
C VAL A 79 -15.58 8.44 8.30
N ARG A 80 -16.43 8.88 7.36
CA ARG A 80 -17.61 8.11 6.93
C ARG A 80 -17.21 6.84 6.18
N ASP A 81 -16.27 6.94 5.25
CA ASP A 81 -15.84 5.81 4.43
C ASP A 81 -15.15 4.74 5.30
N SER A 82 -14.26 5.14 6.23
CA SER A 82 -13.64 4.21 7.20
C SER A 82 -14.63 3.45 8.08
N ARG A 83 -15.79 4.04 8.40
CA ARG A 83 -16.84 3.37 9.20
C ARG A 83 -17.64 2.34 8.41
N ARG A 84 -17.65 2.42 7.07
CA ARG A 84 -18.31 1.43 6.21
C ARG A 84 -17.48 0.18 6.01
N THR A 85 -16.15 0.31 5.96
CA THR A 85 -15.21 -0.79 5.72
C THR A 85 -14.92 -1.64 6.97
N GLY A 86 -15.42 -1.24 8.14
CA GLY A 86 -15.24 -1.93 9.43
C GLY A 86 -16.38 -2.89 9.82
N ARG A 87 -17.31 -3.19 8.92
CA ARG A 87 -18.33 -4.26 9.04
C ARG A 87 -17.98 -5.40 8.10
#